data_AF-A0A2I2KKL8-F1
#
_entry.id   AF-A0A2I2KKL8-F1
#
_cell.length_a   1.000
_cell.length_b   1.000
_cell.length_c   1.000
_cell.angle_alpha   90.00
_cell.angle_beta   90.00
_cell.angle_gamma   90.00
#
_symmetry.space_group_name_H-M   'P 1'
#
loop_
_entity.id
_entity.type
_entity.pdbx_description
1 polymer ?
#
loop_
_entity_poly.entity_id
_entity_poly.type
_entity_poly.pdbx_seq_one_letter_code
_entity_poly.pdbx_strand_id
1 'polypeptide(L)'
;MADGMKRDRTSGGVPVTDEVVARLAGEAESGYDVDALRRRGGRRPIGSAPGEVVPVRLDPELRAALATRAAADHTNASEVIRQALRAWLDVA
;
A
#
# COMPACT_ATOMS: atom_id res chain seq x y z
N MET A 1 24.67 -2.38 -33.55
CA MET A 1 24.42 -2.11 -32.12
C MET A 1 23.11 -2.77 -31.78
N ALA A 2 23.14 -3.83 -30.96
CA ALA A 2 22.00 -4.72 -30.77
C ALA A 2 20.94 -4.05 -29.89
N ASP A 3 19.74 -3.88 -30.45
CA ASP A 3 18.51 -3.46 -29.78
C ASP A 3 18.11 -4.57 -28.78
N GLY A 4 18.42 -4.33 -27.51
CA GLY A 4 18.17 -5.27 -26.43
C GLY A 4 16.68 -5.31 -26.08
N MET A 5 15.99 -6.35 -26.55
CA MET A 5 14.74 -6.93 -26.02
C MET A 5 14.00 -6.06 -24.99
N LYS A 6 13.25 -5.04 -25.44
CA LYS A 6 12.33 -4.30 -24.58
C LYS A 6 11.22 -5.27 -24.17
N ARG A 7 11.22 -5.70 -22.90
CA ARG A 7 10.06 -6.37 -22.30
C ARG A 7 8.87 -5.43 -22.45
N ASP A 8 7.74 -5.93 -22.93
CA ASP A 8 6.49 -5.16 -22.98
C ASP A 8 6.15 -4.69 -21.57
N ARG A 9 6.47 -3.43 -21.26
CA ARG A 9 6.20 -2.82 -19.96
C ARG A 9 4.69 -2.73 -19.86
N THR A 10 4.10 -3.35 -18.85
CA THR A 10 2.66 -3.28 -18.61
C THR A 10 2.39 -2.78 -17.19
N SER A 11 1.30 -2.04 -17.02
CA SER A 11 0.79 -1.59 -15.71
C SER A 11 -0.69 -1.96 -15.63
N GLY A 12 -1.06 -2.81 -14.67
CA GLY A 12 -2.44 -3.32 -14.56
C GLY A 12 -2.93 -4.08 -15.81
N GLY A 13 -2.02 -4.71 -16.56
CA GLY A 13 -2.34 -5.37 -17.84
C GLY A 13 -2.41 -4.44 -19.06
N VAL A 14 -2.21 -3.12 -18.88
CA VAL A 14 -2.20 -2.14 -19.97
C VAL A 14 -0.77 -1.91 -20.45
N PRO A 15 -0.49 -2.00 -21.77
CA PRO A 15 0.82 -1.67 -22.33
C PRO A 15 1.24 -0.23 -22.06
N VAL A 16 2.48 -0.05 -21.60
CA VAL A 16 3.14 1.23 -21.40
C VAL A 16 4.01 1.50 -22.62
N THR A 17 3.42 2.14 -23.62
CA THR A 17 4.10 2.54 -24.86
C THR A 17 5.10 3.67 -24.62
N ASP A 18 6.05 3.85 -25.53
CA ASP A 18 6.99 4.97 -25.46
C ASP A 18 6.26 6.34 -25.54
N GLU A 19 5.11 6.40 -26.20
CA GLU A 19 4.21 7.57 -26.22
C GLU A 19 3.61 7.87 -24.84
N VAL A 20 3.16 6.84 -24.11
CA VAL A 20 2.66 6.99 -22.73
C VAL A 20 3.77 7.50 -21.83
N VAL A 21 5.00 6.97 -21.98
CA VAL A 21 6.17 7.42 -21.21
C VAL A 21 6.49 8.88 -21.51
N ALA A 22 6.56 9.27 -22.80
CA ALA A 22 6.84 10.65 -23.20
C ALA A 22 5.77 11.63 -22.68
N ARG A 23 4.49 11.26 -22.74
CA ARG A 23 3.40 12.08 -22.21
C ARG A 23 3.53 12.29 -20.70
N LEU A 24 3.77 11.22 -19.94
CA LEU A 24 3.93 11.28 -18.49
C LEU A 24 5.19 12.07 -18.08
N ALA A 25 6.27 11.96 -18.85
CA ALA A 25 7.49 12.74 -18.63
C ALA A 25 7.21 14.25 -18.83
N GLY A 26 6.56 14.63 -19.93
CA GLY A 26 6.19 16.02 -20.19
C GLY A 26 5.24 16.60 -19.13
N GLU A 27 4.29 15.80 -18.66
CA GLU A 27 3.41 16.16 -17.54
C GLU A 27 4.22 16.44 -16.26
N ALA A 28 5.17 15.57 -15.91
CA ALA A 28 6.02 15.75 -14.74
C ALA A 28 6.96 16.97 -14.85
N GLU A 29 7.54 17.19 -16.02
CA GLU A 29 8.42 18.33 -16.32
C GLU A 29 7.67 19.67 -16.30
N SER A 30 6.40 19.68 -16.73
CA SER A 30 5.54 20.86 -16.64
C SER A 30 5.27 21.31 -15.20
N GLY A 31 5.48 20.41 -14.24
CA GLY A 31 5.26 20.64 -12.83
C GLY A 31 3.80 20.45 -12.43
N TYR A 32 3.58 19.97 -11.20
CA TYR A 32 2.25 19.85 -10.62
C TYR A 32 1.97 21.02 -9.68
N ASP A 33 0.72 21.48 -9.66
CA ASP A 33 0.24 22.38 -8.60
C ASP A 33 0.26 21.63 -7.26
N VAL A 34 1.25 21.96 -6.43
CA VAL A 34 1.45 21.35 -5.12
C VAL A 34 0.29 21.60 -4.16
N ASP A 35 -0.45 22.70 -4.31
CA ASP A 35 -1.60 23.02 -3.47
C ASP A 35 -2.84 22.20 -3.90
N ALA A 36 -2.97 21.88 -5.18
CA ALA A 36 -3.95 20.92 -5.68
C ALA A 36 -3.60 19.47 -5.28
N LEU A 37 -2.31 19.10 -5.25
CA LEU A 37 -1.84 17.79 -4.80
C LEU A 37 -1.88 17.60 -3.29
N ARG A 38 -1.92 18.70 -2.53
CA ARG A 38 -2.01 18.67 -1.08
C ARG A 38 -3.36 18.08 -0.68
N ARG A 39 -3.36 16.83 -0.23
CA ARG A 39 -4.54 16.25 0.43
C ARG A 39 -4.92 17.14 1.60
N ARG A 40 -6.11 17.76 1.51
CA ARG A 40 -6.72 18.51 2.61
C ARG A 40 -7.16 17.50 3.68
N GLY A 41 -6.26 17.20 4.62
CA GLY A 41 -6.51 16.26 5.72
C GLY A 41 -5.36 15.29 5.95
N GLY A 42 -5.17 14.89 7.22
CA GLY A 42 -4.15 13.92 7.62
C GLY A 42 -4.38 12.51 7.07
N ARG A 43 -3.69 11.52 7.64
CA ARG A 43 -3.92 10.12 7.27
C ARG A 43 -5.39 9.77 7.51
N ARG A 44 -6.01 9.06 6.57
CA ARG A 44 -7.42 8.63 6.72
C ARG A 44 -7.57 7.89 8.06
N PRO A 45 -8.62 8.21 8.84
CA PRO A 45 -8.88 7.53 10.11
C PRO A 45 -9.13 6.04 9.88
N ILE A 46 -8.84 5.24 10.89
CA ILE A 46 -9.20 3.82 10.94
C ILE A 46 -10.48 3.77 11.79
N GLY A 47 -11.65 3.88 11.15
CA GLY A 47 -12.94 4.00 11.83
C GLY A 47 -13.40 5.44 12.02
N SER A 48 -14.06 5.74 13.16
CA SER A 48 -14.65 7.04 13.46
C SER A 48 -13.63 8.12 13.88
N ALA A 49 -12.39 7.73 14.18
CA ALA A 49 -11.33 8.60 14.68
C ALA A 49 -9.95 8.15 14.17
N PRO A 50 -8.90 8.99 14.30
CA PRO A 50 -7.53 8.54 14.06
C PRO A 50 -7.19 7.30 14.89
N GLY A 51 -6.45 6.36 14.30
CA GLY A 51 -6.01 5.17 15.02
C GLY A 51 -4.94 5.52 16.07
N GLU A 52 -5.08 4.95 17.26
CA GLU A 52 -4.07 5.00 18.32
C GLU A 52 -3.12 3.79 18.22
N VAL A 53 -1.84 4.00 18.54
CA VAL A 53 -0.83 2.92 18.55
C VAL A 53 -0.72 2.36 19.96
N VAL A 54 -1.13 1.10 20.12
CA VAL A 54 -0.99 0.36 21.39
C VAL A 54 0.18 -0.62 21.28
N PRO A 55 1.29 -0.43 22.04
CA PRO A 55 2.42 -1.35 22.01
C PRO A 55 2.10 -2.66 22.73
N VAL A 56 2.35 -3.81 22.09
CA VAL A 56 2.12 -5.16 22.64
C VAL A 56 3.40 -5.97 22.55
N ARG A 57 3.75 -6.70 23.61
CA ARG A 57 4.89 -7.65 23.61
C ARG A 57 4.39 -9.02 23.16
N LEU A 58 5.01 -9.54 22.12
CA LEU A 58 4.78 -10.89 21.61
C LEU A 58 6.03 -11.71 21.85
N ASP A 59 5.86 -12.96 22.28
CA ASP A 59 6.96 -13.91 22.26
C ASP A 59 7.37 -14.23 20.80
N PRO A 60 8.58 -14.77 20.58
CA PRO A 60 9.08 -15.03 19.23
C PRO A 60 8.20 -15.98 18.41
N GLU A 61 7.58 -16.97 19.03
CA GLU A 61 6.76 -17.97 18.34
C GLU A 61 5.46 -17.35 17.85
N LEU A 62 4.78 -16.59 18.71
CA LEU A 62 3.57 -15.86 18.35
C LEU A 62 3.85 -14.79 17.27
N ARG A 63 5.00 -14.11 17.36
CA ARG A 63 5.42 -13.16 16.31
C ARG A 63 5.63 -13.86 14.96
N ALA A 64 6.22 -15.05 14.95
CA ALA A 64 6.42 -15.83 13.74
C ALA A 64 5.08 -16.29 13.15
N ALA A 65 4.18 -16.82 13.98
CA ALA A 65 2.85 -17.25 13.56
C ALA A 65 2.04 -16.08 12.94
N LEU A 66 2.11 -14.90 13.55
CA LEU A 66 1.49 -13.68 13.03
C LEU A 66 2.03 -13.30 11.65
N ALA A 67 3.35 -13.39 11.45
CA ALA A 67 3.98 -13.09 10.17
C ALA A 67 3.56 -14.09 9.08
N THR A 68 3.52 -15.38 9.41
CA THR A 68 3.02 -16.42 8.50
C THR A 68 1.58 -16.17 8.10
N ARG A 69 0.71 -15.82 9.06
CA ARG A 69 -0.70 -15.52 8.79
C ARG A 69 -0.85 -14.29 7.88
N ALA A 70 -0.13 -13.22 8.18
CA ALA A 70 -0.17 -12.00 7.36
C ALA A 70 0.27 -12.27 5.91
N ALA A 71 1.30 -13.10 5.72
CA ALA A 71 1.75 -13.50 4.39
C ALA A 71 0.70 -14.33 3.63
N ALA A 72 0.05 -15.29 4.31
CA ALA A 72 -1.01 -16.11 3.73
C ALA A 72 -2.25 -15.29 3.32
N ASP A 73 -2.60 -14.29 4.12
CA ASP A 73 -3.75 -13.41 3.87
C ASP A 73 -3.41 -12.22 2.93
N HIS A 74 -2.19 -12.18 2.40
CA HIS A 74 -1.68 -11.06 1.59
C HIS A 74 -1.91 -9.68 2.25
N THR A 75 -1.73 -9.61 3.57
CA THR A 75 -1.98 -8.42 4.38
C THR A 75 -0.79 -8.14 5.31
N ASN A 76 -0.97 -7.24 6.29
CA ASN A 76 0.04 -6.91 7.29
C ASN A 76 -0.35 -7.39 8.70
N ALA A 77 0.64 -7.50 9.57
CA ALA A 77 0.48 -7.93 10.96
C ALA A 77 -0.58 -7.12 11.73
N SER A 78 -0.65 -5.81 11.55
CA SER A 78 -1.62 -4.97 12.24
C SER A 78 -3.06 -5.26 11.80
N GLU A 79 -3.27 -5.64 10.54
CA GLU A 79 -4.59 -6.01 10.05
C GLU A 79 -5.04 -7.37 10.60
N VAL A 80 -4.15 -8.36 10.63
CA VAL A 80 -4.42 -9.66 11.27
C VAL A 80 -4.78 -9.47 12.75
N ILE A 81 -4.02 -8.65 13.48
CA ILE A 81 -4.31 -8.34 14.90
C ILE A 81 -5.69 -7.69 15.04
N ARG A 82 -6.02 -6.69 14.21
CA ARG A 82 -7.34 -6.03 14.26
C ARG A 82 -8.48 -7.00 13.97
N GLN A 83 -8.31 -7.88 12.98
CA GLN A 83 -9.31 -8.90 12.66
C GLN A 83 -9.50 -9.90 13.81
N ALA A 84 -8.39 -10.36 14.41
CA ALA A 84 -8.45 -11.23 15.58
C ALA A 84 -9.16 -10.55 16.76
N LEU A 85 -8.87 -9.29 17.04
CA LEU A 85 -9.55 -8.52 18.10
C LEU A 85 -11.03 -8.34 17.83
N ARG A 86 -11.42 -8.01 16.59
CA ARG A 86 -12.83 -7.90 16.18
C ARG A 86 -13.59 -9.21 16.37
N ALA A 87 -12.99 -10.31 15.91
CA ALA A 87 -13.57 -11.64 16.04
C ALA A 87 -13.63 -12.13 17.50
N TRP A 88 -12.65 -11.75 18.33
CA TRP A 88 -12.61 -12.13 19.74
C TRP A 88 -13.57 -11.34 20.61
N LEU A 89 -13.77 -10.05 20.29
CA LEU A 89 -14.63 -9.14 21.06
C LEU A 89 -16.05 -9.01 20.48
N ASP A 90 -16.36 -9.72 19.41
CA ASP A 90 -17.63 -9.64 18.67
C ASP A 90 -17.99 -8.19 18.25
N VAL A 91 -17.00 -7.46 17.73
CA VAL A 91 -17.17 -6.07 17.24
C VAL A 91 -16.84 -5.96 15.75
N ALA A 92 -17.68 -5.25 14.99
CA ALA A 92 -17.53 -5.05 13.54
C ALA A 92 -16.55 -3.92 13.18
#